data_AF-A0A3S1NIH8-F1
#
_entry.id   AF-A0A3S1NIH8-F1
#
_cell.length_a   1.000
_cell.length_b   1.000
_cell.length_c   1.000
_cell.angle_alpha   90.00
_cell.angle_beta   90.00
_cell.angle_gamma   90.00
#
_symmetry.space_group_name_H-M   'P 1'
#
loop_
_entity.id
_entity.type
_entity.pdbx_description
1 polymer ?
#
loop_
_entity_poly.entity_id
_entity_poly.type
_entity_poly.pdbx_seq_one_letter_code
_entity_poly.pdbx_strand_id
1 'polypeptide(L)'
;MYFIALATDYDGTLAHEGIVAEKTVAALERVKKSGRKLILVTGRELPDLKRVFPEIGLFDKVVAENGALIYTPASEEERVISPAPAPKFVAKLKKHGVKPLSVGRSIVATWEPHQATVLEVIKKLG
;
A
#
# COMPACT_ATOMS: atom_id res chain seq x y z
N MET A 1 15.63 0.66 -26.57
CA MET A 1 15.11 0.35 -25.21
C MET A 1 13.60 0.16 -25.33
N TYR A 2 13.09 -1.04 -25.06
CA TYR A 2 11.66 -1.37 -25.29
C TYR A 2 10.74 -1.07 -24.10
N PHE A 3 11.28 -0.99 -22.88
CA PHE A 3 10.54 -0.65 -21.67
C PHE A 3 11.29 0.43 -20.89
N ILE A 4 10.56 1.44 -20.41
CA ILE A 4 11.12 2.58 -19.65
C ILE A 4 10.90 2.48 -18.14
N ALA A 5 10.00 1.59 -17.69
CA ALA A 5 9.64 1.41 -16.30
C ALA A 5 9.24 -0.04 -16.00
N LEU A 6 9.38 -0.43 -14.73
CA LEU A 6 8.82 -1.65 -14.15
C LEU A 6 7.86 -1.23 -13.04
N ALA A 7 6.58 -1.56 -13.21
CA ALA A 7 5.59 -1.52 -12.15
C ALA A 7 5.40 -2.92 -11.59
N THR A 8 5.39 -3.07 -10.27
CA THR A 8 5.29 -4.38 -9.61
C THR A 8 4.47 -4.28 -8.33
N ASP A 9 3.76 -5.35 -8.01
CA ASP A 9 3.13 -5.51 -6.70
C ASP A 9 4.16 -5.89 -5.62
N TYR A 10 3.79 -5.73 -4.35
CA TYR A 10 4.58 -6.13 -3.20
C TYR A 10 4.26 -7.57 -2.76
N ASP A 11 3.06 -7.81 -2.24
CA ASP A 11 2.67 -9.08 -1.62
C ASP A 11 2.50 -10.19 -2.65
N GLY A 12 3.13 -11.34 -2.42
CA GLY A 12 3.05 -12.46 -3.37
C GLY A 12 3.78 -12.21 -4.69
N THR A 13 4.45 -11.07 -4.85
CA THR A 13 5.21 -10.70 -6.04
C THR A 13 6.68 -10.44 -5.70
N LEU A 14 6.97 -9.35 -4.96
CA LEU A 14 8.32 -9.09 -4.46
C LEU A 14 8.57 -9.82 -3.14
N ALA A 15 7.58 -9.78 -2.25
CA ALA A 15 7.64 -10.32 -0.91
C ALA A 15 6.92 -11.67 -0.84
N HIS A 16 7.57 -12.64 -0.18
CA HIS A 16 6.96 -13.88 0.24
C HIS A 16 6.88 -13.84 1.76
N GLU A 17 5.68 -14.01 2.33
CA GLU A 17 5.43 -13.85 3.77
C GLU A 17 5.91 -12.51 4.35
N GLY A 18 5.82 -11.44 3.54
CA GLY A 18 6.25 -10.09 3.93
C GLY A 18 7.76 -9.85 3.88
N ILE A 19 8.55 -10.79 3.36
CA ILE A 19 10.01 -10.68 3.24
C ILE A 19 10.41 -10.63 1.77
N VAL A 20 11.21 -9.63 1.41
CA VAL A 20 11.83 -9.53 0.08
C VAL A 20 13.22 -10.14 0.14
N ALA A 21 13.46 -11.16 -0.69
CA ALA A 21 14.77 -11.81 -0.75
C ALA A 21 15.85 -10.87 -1.30
N GLU A 22 17.09 -10.97 -0.79
CA GLU A 22 18.23 -10.16 -1.25
C GLU A 22 18.46 -10.23 -2.77
N LYS A 23 18.26 -11.42 -3.37
CA LYS A 23 18.36 -11.59 -4.82
C LYS A 23 17.36 -10.73 -5.60
N THR A 24 16.18 -10.50 -5.02
CA THR A 24 15.12 -9.65 -5.60
C THR A 24 15.51 -8.19 -5.47
N VAL A 25 16.01 -7.76 -4.30
CA VAL A 25 16.55 -6.41 -4.09
C VAL A 25 17.67 -6.11 -5.10
N ALA A 26 18.63 -7.03 -5.25
CA ALA A 26 19.71 -6.91 -6.22
C ALA A 26 19.19 -6.85 -7.67
N ALA A 27 18.09 -7.53 -8.00
CA ALA A 27 17.47 -7.44 -9.32
C ALA A 27 16.83 -6.06 -9.57
N LEU A 28 16.13 -5.51 -8.57
CA LEU A 28 15.55 -4.16 -8.64
C LEU A 28 16.65 -3.11 -8.83
N GLU A 29 17.77 -3.22 -8.12
CA GLU A 29 18.92 -2.34 -8.33
C GLU A 29 19.46 -2.39 -9.76
N ARG A 30 19.57 -3.58 -10.37
CA ARG A 30 20.00 -3.71 -11.77
C ARG A 30 19.02 -3.04 -12.73
N VAL A 31 17.71 -3.11 -12.45
CA VAL A 31 16.69 -2.39 -13.25
C VAL A 31 16.90 -0.88 -13.10
N LYS A 32 17.07 -0.36 -11.88
CA LYS A 32 17.30 1.07 -11.65
C LYS A 32 18.60 1.57 -12.32
N LYS A 33 19.69 0.83 -12.17
CA LYS A 33 21.01 1.15 -12.77
C LYS A 33 20.99 1.21 -14.29
N SER A 34 20.07 0.49 -14.93
CA SER A 34 19.90 0.56 -16.39
C SER A 34 19.14 1.81 -16.89
N GLY A 35 18.76 2.73 -15.99
CA GLY A 35 18.05 3.97 -16.32
C GLY A 35 16.52 3.83 -16.36
N ARG A 36 15.97 2.63 -16.09
CA ARG A 36 14.53 2.39 -16.00
C ARG A 36 13.99 2.83 -14.66
N LYS A 37 12.72 3.24 -14.65
CA LYS A 37 11.98 3.62 -13.45
C LYS A 37 11.41 2.42 -12.71
N LEU A 38 11.44 2.46 -11.40
CA LEU A 38 10.79 1.49 -10.53
C LEU A 38 9.55 2.10 -9.90
N ILE A 39 8.41 1.43 -10.06
CA ILE A 39 7.12 1.82 -9.48
C ILE A 39 6.59 0.65 -8.66
N LEU A 40 6.39 0.86 -7.36
CA LEU A 40 5.74 -0.12 -6.49
C LEU A 40 4.25 0.18 -6.48
N VAL A 41 3.40 -0.82 -6.70
CA VAL A 41 1.94 -0.67 -6.69
C VAL A 41 1.38 -1.63 -5.66
N THR A 42 0.70 -1.17 -4.62
CA THR A 42 0.27 -2.07 -3.53
C THR A 42 -1.02 -1.61 -2.87
N GLY A 43 -1.75 -2.57 -2.33
CA GLY A 43 -2.88 -2.33 -1.43
C GLY A 43 -2.47 -1.92 -0.02
N ARG A 44 -1.20 -2.11 0.35
CA ARG A 44 -0.71 -1.76 1.69
C ARG A 44 -0.80 -0.26 1.95
N GLU A 45 -1.06 0.04 3.21
CA GLU A 45 -0.96 1.39 3.77
C GLU A 45 0.52 1.77 3.94
N LEU A 46 0.85 3.03 3.65
CA LEU A 46 2.24 3.48 3.59
C LEU A 46 3.04 3.25 4.90
N PRO A 47 2.52 3.48 6.11
CA PRO A 47 3.27 3.22 7.34
C PRO A 47 3.59 1.74 7.54
N ASP A 48 2.67 0.84 7.20
CA ASP A 48 2.90 -0.60 7.26
C ASP A 48 3.96 -1.01 6.23
N LEU A 49 3.86 -0.52 5.01
CA LEU A 49 4.82 -0.78 3.95
C LEU A 49 6.24 -0.30 4.32
N LYS A 50 6.39 0.91 4.86
CA LYS A 50 7.69 1.45 5.33
C LYS A 50 8.31 0.58 6.43
N ARG A 51 7.47 -0.03 7.27
CA ARG A 51 7.92 -0.92 8.35
C ARG A 51 8.44 -2.26 7.82
N VAL A 52 7.74 -2.86 6.84
CA VAL A 52 8.08 -4.20 6.34
C VAL A 52 9.09 -4.18 5.18
N PHE A 53 9.28 -3.03 4.52
CA PHE A 53 10.16 -2.90 3.38
C PHE A 53 11.06 -1.65 3.46
N PRO A 54 12.16 -1.74 4.23
CA PRO A 54 13.13 -0.64 4.37
C PRO A 54 13.73 -0.16 3.05
N GLU A 55 13.82 -1.03 2.04
CA GLU A 55 14.35 -0.74 0.71
C GLU A 55 13.35 -0.02 -0.20
N ILE A 56 12.22 0.47 0.33
CA ILE A 56 11.25 1.30 -0.41
C ILE A 56 11.90 2.49 -1.14
N GLY A 57 13.03 3.00 -0.62
CA GLY A 57 13.85 4.04 -1.26
C GLY A 57 14.44 3.66 -2.63
N LEU A 58 14.45 2.38 -2.99
CA LEU A 58 14.82 1.94 -4.34
C LEU A 58 13.80 2.41 -5.39
N PHE A 59 12.55 2.61 -5.03
CA PHE A 59 11.50 2.98 -5.97
C PHE A 59 11.50 4.47 -6.29
N ASP A 60 11.20 4.81 -7.55
CA ASP A 60 10.99 6.20 -7.97
C ASP A 60 9.63 6.73 -7.52
N LYS A 61 8.61 5.85 -7.52
CA LYS A 61 7.26 6.12 -7.03
C LYS A 61 6.67 4.89 -6.35
N VAL A 62 5.78 5.14 -5.40
CA VAL A 62 4.96 4.12 -4.75
C VAL A 62 3.50 4.53 -4.88
N VAL A 63 2.70 3.65 -5.47
CA VAL A 63 1.24 3.74 -5.55
C VAL A 63 0.72 2.85 -4.43
N ALA A 64 0.43 3.45 -3.27
CA ALA A 64 -0.05 2.76 -2.08
C ALA A 64 -1.58 2.83 -1.97
N GLU A 65 -2.12 2.13 -0.98
CA GLU A 65 -3.54 2.19 -0.64
C GLU A 65 -4.47 1.90 -1.84
N ASN A 66 -4.14 0.87 -2.64
CA ASN A 66 -4.87 0.47 -3.85
C ASN A 66 -5.02 1.61 -4.88
N GLY A 67 -4.04 2.51 -4.96
CA GLY A 67 -4.07 3.63 -5.90
C GLY A 67 -4.52 4.96 -5.31
N ALA A 68 -4.95 4.98 -4.05
CA ALA A 68 -5.46 6.19 -3.42
C ALA A 68 -4.36 7.14 -2.90
N LEU A 69 -3.11 6.67 -2.85
CA LEU A 69 -1.95 7.45 -2.38
C LEU A 69 -0.75 7.26 -3.32
N ILE A 70 -0.15 8.37 -3.76
CA ILE A 70 1.15 8.35 -4.44
C ILE A 70 2.21 8.88 -3.48
N TYR A 71 3.23 8.08 -3.19
CA TYR A 71 4.38 8.45 -2.38
C TYR A 71 5.65 8.53 -3.23
N THR A 72 6.47 9.54 -2.96
CA THR A 72 7.77 9.74 -3.61
C THR A 72 8.89 9.48 -2.60
N PRO A 73 9.59 8.33 -2.65
CA PRO A 73 10.58 8.00 -1.63
C PRO A 73 11.73 9.02 -1.51
N ALA A 74 12.14 9.62 -2.62
CA ALA A 74 13.26 10.57 -2.64
C ALA A 74 12.98 11.89 -1.90
N SER A 75 11.72 12.37 -1.92
CA SER A 75 11.31 13.64 -1.28
C SER A 75 10.42 13.43 -0.05
N GLU A 76 10.05 12.18 0.21
CA GLU A 76 9.00 11.78 1.13
C GLU A 76 7.62 12.42 0.90
N GLU A 77 7.39 13.00 -0.29
CA GLU A 77 6.12 13.62 -0.63
C GLU A 77 4.99 12.59 -0.71
N GLU A 78 3.90 12.85 0.00
CA GLU A 78 2.65 12.11 -0.06
C GLU A 78 1.59 12.91 -0.83
N ARG A 79 1.12 12.37 -1.96
CA ARG A 79 0.02 12.93 -2.74
C ARG A 79 -1.20 12.03 -2.63
N VAL A 80 -2.18 12.49 -1.87
CA VAL A 80 -3.48 11.83 -1.72
C VAL A 80 -4.31 12.03 -2.99
N ILE A 81 -4.88 10.94 -3.52
CA ILE A 81 -5.68 10.93 -4.75
C ILE A 81 -7.18 10.82 -4.43
N SER A 82 -7.54 10.18 -3.32
CA SER A 82 -8.94 9.97 -2.91
C SER A 82 -9.21 10.53 -1.51
N PRO A 83 -10.46 10.95 -1.21
CA PRO A 83 -10.80 11.45 0.12
C PRO A 83 -10.49 10.45 1.23
N ALA A 84 -10.30 10.96 2.44
CA ALA A 84 -10.13 10.11 3.61
C ALA A 84 -11.41 9.31 3.93
N PRO A 85 -11.29 8.15 4.60
CA PRO A 85 -12.45 7.40 5.04
C PRO A 85 -13.34 8.24 5.95
N ALA A 86 -14.66 8.17 5.76
CA ALA A 86 -15.60 8.93 6.57
C ALA A 86 -15.38 8.66 8.08
N PRO A 87 -15.17 9.67 8.93
CA PRO A 87 -14.91 9.44 10.36
C PRO A 87 -16.01 8.64 11.06
N LYS A 88 -17.27 8.85 10.64
CA LYS A 88 -18.43 8.09 11.14
C LYS A 88 -18.36 6.59 10.78
N PHE A 89 -17.80 6.25 9.61
CA PHE A 89 -17.59 4.87 9.19
C PHE A 89 -16.57 4.19 10.10
N VAL A 90 -15.39 4.80 10.27
CA VAL A 90 -14.33 4.29 11.15
C VAL A 90 -14.81 4.14 12.59
N ALA A 91 -15.51 5.14 13.13
CA ALA A 91 -16.06 5.09 14.48
C ALA A 91 -17.07 3.95 14.66
N LYS A 92 -17.94 3.71 13.68
CA LYS A 92 -18.88 2.57 13.72
C LYS A 92 -18.14 1.24 13.72
N LEU A 93 -17.14 1.04 12.87
CA LEU A 93 -16.35 -0.21 12.86
C LEU A 93 -15.67 -0.47 14.21
N LYS A 94 -15.06 0.56 14.81
CA LYS A 94 -14.47 0.47 16.15
C LYS A 94 -15.51 0.09 17.21
N LYS A 95 -16.71 0.67 17.16
CA LYS A 95 -17.80 0.35 18.08
C LYS A 95 -18.30 -1.09 17.94
N HIS A 96 -18.25 -1.66 16.73
CA HIS A 96 -18.61 -3.06 16.50
C HIS A 96 -17.46 -4.04 16.80
N GLY A 97 -16.34 -3.57 17.37
CA GLY A 97 -15.25 -4.43 17.81
C GLY A 97 -14.36 -4.95 16.68
N VAL A 98 -14.43 -4.35 15.48
CA VAL A 98 -13.59 -4.73 14.34
C VAL A 98 -12.12 -4.52 14.69
N LYS A 99 -11.36 -5.61 14.81
CA LYS A 99 -9.93 -5.65 15.13
C LYS A 99 -9.23 -6.84 14.45
N PRO A 100 -8.06 -6.65 13.82
CA PRO A 100 -7.36 -5.38 13.65
C PRO A 100 -8.12 -4.44 12.70
N LEU A 101 -8.04 -3.13 12.95
CA LEU A 101 -8.61 -2.10 12.07
C LEU A 101 -7.52 -1.06 11.83
N SER A 102 -7.11 -0.94 10.58
CA SER A 102 -6.17 0.06 10.14
C SER A 102 -6.84 1.09 9.25
N VAL A 103 -6.36 2.33 9.33
CA VAL A 103 -6.94 3.49 8.65
C VAL A 103 -5.79 4.23 7.99
N GLY A 104 -5.72 4.10 6.68
CA GLY A 104 -4.79 4.83 5.83
C GLY A 104 -5.24 6.27 5.58
N ARG A 105 -4.60 6.91 4.60
CA ARG A 105 -4.98 8.27 4.14
C ARG A 105 -6.35 8.24 3.48
N SER A 106 -6.68 7.16 2.78
CA SER A 106 -7.87 7.01 1.95
C SER A 106 -8.53 5.64 2.07
N ILE A 107 -7.86 4.64 2.64
CA ILE A 107 -8.42 3.29 2.81
C ILE A 107 -8.67 2.92 4.28
N VAL A 108 -9.51 1.91 4.48
CA VAL A 108 -9.68 1.20 5.75
C VAL A 108 -9.39 -0.28 5.49
N ALA A 109 -8.56 -0.90 6.32
CA ALA A 109 -8.20 -2.31 6.21
C ALA A 109 -8.54 -3.05 7.51
N THR A 110 -9.02 -4.28 7.37
CA THR A 110 -9.26 -5.21 8.47
C THR A 110 -9.08 -6.64 7.96
N TRP A 111 -9.15 -7.63 8.85
CA TRP A 111 -8.98 -9.04 8.51
C TRP A 111 -10.30 -9.80 8.61
N GLU A 112 -10.31 -11.00 8.05
CA GLU A 112 -11.37 -11.96 8.34
C GLU A 112 -11.45 -12.20 9.86
N PRO A 113 -12.66 -12.39 10.43
CA PRO A 113 -13.95 -12.56 9.73
C PRO A 113 -14.78 -11.26 9.61
N HIS A 114 -14.18 -10.08 9.69
CA HIS A 114 -14.93 -8.82 9.81
C HIS A 114 -15.68 -8.37 8.54
N GLN A 115 -15.60 -9.11 7.42
CA GLN A 115 -16.22 -8.72 6.15
C GLN A 115 -17.72 -8.44 6.28
N ALA A 116 -18.46 -9.25 7.05
CA ALA A 116 -19.89 -9.10 7.22
C ALA A 116 -20.24 -7.77 7.91
N THR A 117 -19.55 -7.47 9.01
CA THR A 117 -19.71 -6.22 9.77
C THR A 117 -19.34 -5.00 8.93
N VAL A 118 -18.24 -5.07 8.16
CA VAL A 118 -17.81 -3.97 7.28
C VAL A 118 -18.89 -3.67 6.24
N LEU A 119 -19.36 -4.70 5.53
CA LEU A 119 -20.40 -4.54 4.50
C LEU A 119 -21.72 -4.02 5.08
N GLU A 120 -22.10 -4.48 6.27
CA GLU A 120 -23.29 -3.98 6.96
C GLU A 120 -23.19 -2.49 7.30
N VAL A 121 -22.03 -2.05 7.81
CA VAL A 121 -21.82 -0.64 8.17
C VAL A 121 -21.79 0.25 6.92
N ILE A 122 -21.18 -0.20 5.81
CA ILE A 122 -21.23 0.49 4.52
C ILE A 122 -22.68 0.70 4.09
N LYS A 123 -23.48 -0.38 4.01
CA LYS A 123 -24.90 -0.32 3.62
C LYS A 123 -25.72 0.64 4.49
N LYS A 124 -25.44 0.73 5.80
CA LYS A 124 -26.14 1.64 6.72
C LYS A 124 -25.72 3.10 6.59
N LEU A 125 -24.63 3.41 5.89
CA LEU A 125 -24.11 4.77 5.76
C LEU A 125 -24.32 5.39 4.37
N GLY A 126 -24.66 4.57 3.37
CA GLY A 126 -24.81 5.00 1.97
C GLY A 126 -23.51 4.86 1.23
#